data_AF-A0A8C9DMQ0-F1
#
_entry.id   AF-A0A8C9DMQ0-F1
#
_cell.length_a   1.000
_cell.length_b   1.000
_cell.length_c   1.000
_cell.angle_alpha   90.00
_cell.angle_beta   90.00
_cell.angle_gamma   90.00
#
_symmetry.space_group_name_H-M   'P 1'
#
loop_
_entity.id
_entity.type
_entity.pdbx_description
1 polymer ?
#
loop_
_entity_poly.entity_id
_entity_poly.type
_entity_poly.pdbx_seq_one_letter_code
_entity_poly.pdbx_strand_id
1 'polypeptide(L)'
;MAPLLRFVLLCGVADFARSLSITTPEQMIEKAKGETAYLPCKFTLSAEDQGPLDIEWLLSPADNQQVDQVIILYSGDKIYDDYYQDLKGRVHFTSNDLKSGDASINVTNLQLSDIGTYQCKVKKAPGVANKKLQLTVLGKMCLLQRAVHPLPEATAAIIHPWDPCLLPTWKDIPRLSITKYRVKTLNVLLRVRLSHLLR
;
A
#
# COMPACT_ATOMS: atom_id res chain seq x y z
N MET A 1 -20.32 18.29 -76.48
CA MET A 1 -20.23 18.99 -75.18
C MET A 1 -20.43 17.97 -74.08
N ALA A 2 -19.35 17.48 -73.48
CA ALA A 2 -19.38 16.54 -72.36
C ALA A 2 -18.79 17.25 -71.13
N PRO A 3 -19.50 17.35 -70.00
CA PRO A 3 -18.97 18.01 -68.82
C PRO A 3 -18.01 17.07 -68.08
N LEU A 4 -16.80 17.56 -67.82
CA LEU A 4 -15.80 16.88 -66.99
C LEU A 4 -16.22 16.95 -65.51
N LEU A 5 -16.18 15.78 -64.85
CA LEU A 5 -16.38 15.59 -63.41
C LEU A 5 -15.51 16.52 -62.56
N ARG A 6 -16.07 17.05 -61.46
CA ARG A 6 -15.30 17.37 -60.25
C ARG A 6 -15.90 16.65 -59.06
N PHE A 7 -15.42 15.44 -58.80
CA PHE A 7 -15.60 14.80 -57.49
C PHE A 7 -14.65 15.50 -56.51
N VAL A 8 -15.21 16.34 -55.65
CA VAL A 8 -14.48 16.90 -54.51
C VAL A 8 -14.39 15.77 -53.47
N LEU A 9 -13.23 15.10 -53.40
CA LEU A 9 -12.89 14.26 -52.26
C LEU A 9 -12.65 15.19 -51.07
N LEU A 10 -13.70 15.40 -50.26
CA LEU A 10 -13.55 15.88 -48.90
C LEU A 10 -12.84 14.78 -48.11
N CYS A 11 -11.50 14.81 -48.14
CA CYS A 11 -10.69 14.08 -47.18
C CYS A 11 -10.93 14.78 -45.85
N GLY A 12 -11.97 14.37 -45.13
CA GLY A 12 -12.20 14.76 -43.77
C GLY A 12 -11.00 14.30 -42.97
N VAL A 13 -10.08 15.23 -42.68
CA VAL A 13 -9.15 15.04 -41.58
C VAL A 13 -10.04 14.80 -40.37
N ALA A 14 -10.07 13.55 -39.91
CA ALA A 14 -10.62 13.26 -38.61
C ALA A 14 -9.70 13.99 -37.64
N ASP A 15 -10.07 15.21 -37.26
CA ASP A 15 -9.51 15.91 -36.11
C ASP A 15 -9.79 15.00 -34.92
N PHE A 16 -8.83 14.14 -34.63
CA PHE A 16 -8.82 13.39 -33.39
C PHE A 16 -8.58 14.44 -32.32
N ALA A 17 -9.66 15.03 -31.82
CA ALA A 17 -9.63 15.88 -30.65
C ALA A 17 -8.92 15.07 -29.57
N ARG A 18 -7.62 15.35 -29.37
CA ARG A 18 -6.89 14.76 -28.26
C ARG A 18 -7.58 15.33 -27.03
N SER A 19 -7.86 14.47 -26.07
CA SER A 19 -8.31 14.89 -24.75
C SER A 19 -7.24 14.50 -23.76
N LEU A 20 -7.26 15.15 -22.59
CA LEU A 20 -6.43 14.78 -21.46
C LEU A 20 -6.47 13.25 -21.25
N SER A 21 -5.30 12.62 -21.22
CA SER A 21 -5.19 11.17 -21.08
C SER A 21 -4.05 10.78 -20.15
N ILE A 22 -4.24 9.71 -19.39
CA ILE A 22 -3.20 9.09 -18.57
C ILE A 22 -2.70 7.83 -19.27
N THR A 23 -1.39 7.77 -19.55
CA THR A 23 -0.77 6.67 -20.31
C THR A 23 -0.42 5.46 -19.44
N THR A 24 -0.49 5.61 -18.11
CA THR A 24 -0.23 4.48 -17.21
C THR A 24 -1.27 3.39 -17.38
N PRO A 25 -0.89 2.10 -17.53
CA PRO A 25 -1.83 0.98 -17.51
C PRO A 25 -2.38 0.74 -16.10
N GLU A 26 -3.53 0.07 -15.99
CA GLU A 26 -3.94 -0.46 -14.69
C GLU A 26 -3.00 -1.61 -14.33
N GLN A 27 -2.51 -1.62 -13.10
CA GLN A 27 -1.56 -2.63 -12.65
C GLN A 27 -1.67 -2.88 -11.15
N MET A 28 -1.22 -4.07 -10.74
CA MET A 28 -0.97 -4.40 -9.35
C MET A 28 0.51 -4.20 -9.04
N ILE A 29 0.79 -3.54 -7.93
CA ILE A 29 2.13 -3.27 -7.43
C ILE A 29 2.27 -4.01 -6.10
N GLU A 30 3.21 -4.93 -6.05
CA GLU A 30 3.54 -5.67 -4.83
C GLU A 30 4.89 -5.20 -4.31
N LYS A 31 4.93 -4.82 -3.03
CA LYS A 31 6.15 -4.34 -2.35
C LYS A 31 6.23 -4.88 -0.94
N ALA A 32 7.45 -5.04 -0.41
CA ALA A 32 7.62 -5.48 0.96
C ALA A 32 7.38 -4.32 1.95
N LYS A 33 6.92 -4.66 3.16
CA LYS A 33 6.80 -3.71 4.27
C LYS A 33 8.15 -2.99 4.49
N GLY A 34 8.10 -1.67 4.62
CA GLY A 34 9.26 -0.79 4.81
C GLY A 34 9.92 -0.33 3.51
N GLU A 35 9.57 -0.89 2.35
CA GLU A 35 10.04 -0.40 1.05
C GLU A 35 9.35 0.91 0.64
N THR A 36 9.73 1.41 -0.54
CA THR A 36 9.05 2.52 -1.22
C THR A 36 8.29 1.98 -2.44
N ALA A 37 7.00 2.30 -2.55
CA ALA A 37 6.22 2.05 -3.75
C ALA A 37 6.27 3.27 -4.67
N TYR A 38 6.62 3.05 -5.94
CA TYR A 38 6.47 4.02 -7.01
C TYR A 38 5.12 3.78 -7.71
N LEU A 39 4.26 4.78 -7.73
CA LEU A 39 2.93 4.73 -8.35
C LEU A 39 2.92 5.63 -9.60
N PRO A 40 3.04 5.04 -10.82
CA PRO A 40 3.14 5.83 -12.05
C PRO A 40 1.82 6.54 -12.42
N CYS A 41 1.89 7.82 -12.77
CA CYS A 41 0.80 8.56 -13.38
C CYS A 41 1.33 9.60 -14.36
N LYS A 42 1.59 9.18 -15.60
CA LYS A 42 1.99 10.09 -16.68
C LYS A 42 0.79 10.50 -17.50
N PHE A 43 0.66 11.79 -17.79
CA PHE A 43 -0.47 12.34 -18.51
C PHE A 43 -0.02 13.21 -19.70
N THR A 44 -0.85 13.21 -20.73
CA THR A 44 -0.71 14.10 -21.89
C THR A 44 -1.91 15.04 -21.92
N LEU A 45 -1.63 16.33 -22.09
CA LEU A 45 -2.65 17.36 -22.26
C LEU A 45 -2.96 17.55 -23.74
N SER A 46 -4.19 17.97 -24.03
CA SER A 46 -4.55 18.45 -25.35
C SER A 46 -4.40 19.96 -25.50
N ALA A 47 -4.55 20.47 -26.72
CA ALA A 47 -4.48 21.91 -26.99
C ALA A 47 -5.69 22.67 -26.40
N GLU A 48 -6.80 21.95 -26.20
CA GLU A 48 -8.06 22.46 -25.68
C GLU A 48 -8.05 22.55 -24.15
N ASP A 49 -7.14 21.85 -23.48
CA ASP A 49 -6.98 21.83 -22.02
C ASP A 49 -6.26 23.10 -21.52
N GLN A 50 -7.04 24.18 -21.31
CA GLN A 50 -6.54 25.52 -20.99
C GLN A 50 -6.75 25.94 -19.53
N GLY A 51 -7.53 25.18 -18.76
CA GLY A 51 -7.79 25.48 -17.34
C GLY A 51 -6.56 25.36 -16.43
N PRO A 52 -6.71 25.69 -15.13
CA PRO A 52 -5.70 25.37 -14.13
C PRO A 52 -5.50 23.85 -14.05
N LEU A 53 -4.26 23.43 -13.77
CA LEU A 53 -3.92 22.03 -13.56
C LEU A 53 -4.18 21.66 -12.10
N ASP A 54 -5.07 20.69 -11.88
CA ASP A 54 -5.29 20.06 -10.58
C ASP A 54 -4.95 18.57 -10.67
N ILE A 55 -4.16 18.08 -9.72
CA ILE A 55 -3.78 16.67 -9.61
C ILE A 55 -4.12 16.19 -8.21
N GLU A 56 -4.88 15.11 -8.12
CA GLU A 56 -5.38 14.54 -6.87
C GLU A 56 -5.05 13.05 -6.84
N TRP A 57 -4.41 12.60 -5.76
CA TRP A 57 -4.29 11.19 -5.46
C TRP A 57 -5.23 10.81 -4.32
N LEU A 58 -6.03 9.78 -4.54
CA LEU A 58 -6.92 9.20 -3.55
C LEU A 58 -6.47 7.79 -3.18
N LEU A 59 -6.61 7.43 -1.91
CA LEU A 59 -6.48 6.07 -1.41
C LEU A 59 -7.86 5.56 -0.99
N SER A 60 -8.29 4.47 -1.60
CA SER A 60 -9.37 3.61 -1.10
C SER A 60 -8.73 2.45 -0.32
N PRO A 61 -8.75 2.45 1.03
CA PRO A 61 -8.17 1.37 1.82
C PRO A 61 -8.82 0.03 1.48
N ALA A 62 -8.08 -1.07 1.62
CA ALA A 62 -8.63 -2.42 1.40
C ALA A 62 -9.72 -2.80 2.42
N ASP A 63 -9.77 -2.11 3.55
CA ASP A 63 -10.87 -2.20 4.51
C ASP A 63 -12.08 -1.40 3.98
N ASN A 64 -13.08 -2.13 3.48
CA ASN A 64 -14.29 -1.58 2.84
C ASN A 64 -15.15 -0.69 3.76
N GLN A 65 -14.83 -0.57 5.05
CA GLN A 65 -15.51 0.34 5.97
C GLN A 65 -14.94 1.78 5.93
N GLN A 66 -13.80 1.99 5.27
CA GLN A 66 -13.13 3.29 5.21
C GLN A 66 -13.47 4.03 3.91
N VAL A 67 -13.66 5.35 4.03
CA VAL A 67 -13.97 6.25 2.90
C VAL A 67 -12.69 6.59 2.14
N ASP A 68 -12.78 6.84 0.83
CA ASP A 68 -11.67 7.36 0.01
C ASP A 68 -11.03 8.59 0.67
N GLN A 69 -9.71 8.58 0.81
CA GLN A 69 -8.92 9.65 1.42
C GLN A 69 -8.05 10.34 0.39
N VAL A 70 -8.05 11.68 0.37
CA VAL A 70 -7.07 12.43 -0.42
C VAL A 70 -5.72 12.37 0.29
N ILE A 71 -4.71 11.83 -0.38
CA ILE A 71 -3.39 11.60 0.23
C ILE A 71 -2.35 12.64 -0.20
N ILE A 72 -2.50 13.22 -1.40
CA ILE A 72 -1.71 14.35 -1.88
C ILE A 72 -2.48 15.08 -2.99
N LEU A 73 -2.44 16.41 -2.97
CA LEU A 73 -3.11 17.30 -3.91
C LEU A 73 -2.12 18.35 -4.43
N TYR A 74 -2.13 18.57 -5.74
CA TYR A 74 -1.55 19.76 -6.37
C TYR A 74 -2.68 20.63 -6.92
N SER A 75 -2.74 21.87 -6.46
CA SER A 75 -3.71 22.87 -6.95
C SER A 75 -3.17 24.28 -6.70
N GLY A 76 -3.45 25.20 -7.64
CA GLY A 76 -3.00 26.59 -7.51
C GLY A 76 -1.48 26.74 -7.36
N ASP A 77 -0.71 25.90 -8.06
CA ASP A 77 0.76 25.83 -8.01
C ASP A 77 1.35 25.52 -6.62
N LYS A 78 0.58 24.81 -5.79
CA LYS A 78 0.99 24.37 -4.46
C LYS A 78 0.69 22.90 -4.27
N ILE A 79 1.51 22.26 -3.44
CA ILE A 79 1.34 20.87 -3.00
C ILE A 79 0.75 20.88 -1.58
N TYR A 80 -0.21 20.01 -1.35
CA TYR A 80 -0.86 19.74 -0.07
C TYR A 80 -0.78 18.23 0.19
N ASP A 81 -0.02 17.82 1.20
CA ASP A 81 0.35 16.42 1.47
C ASP A 81 0.09 15.99 2.92
N ASP A 82 -0.69 16.79 3.67
CA ASP A 82 -0.97 16.60 5.10
C ASP A 82 -2.43 16.27 5.41
N TYR A 83 -3.26 15.99 4.39
CA TYR A 83 -4.67 15.64 4.54
C TYR A 83 -4.93 14.29 5.23
N TYR A 84 -4.09 13.28 4.95
CA TYR A 84 -4.24 11.95 5.51
C TYR A 84 -3.13 11.63 6.51
N GLN A 85 -3.50 11.59 7.78
CA GLN A 85 -2.55 11.55 8.89
C GLN A 85 -1.62 10.32 8.85
N ASP A 86 -2.11 9.16 8.43
CA ASP A 86 -1.30 7.92 8.40
C ASP A 86 -0.22 7.96 7.32
N LEU A 87 -0.43 8.73 6.24
CA LEU A 87 0.53 8.88 5.13
C LEU A 87 1.35 10.17 5.19
N LYS A 88 1.12 11.01 6.20
CA LYS A 88 1.81 12.29 6.37
C LYS A 88 3.33 12.12 6.36
N GLY A 89 4.00 12.88 5.49
CA GLY A 89 5.46 12.84 5.30
C GLY A 89 5.99 11.61 4.57
N ARG A 90 5.13 10.67 4.17
CA ARG A 90 5.52 9.45 3.47
C ARG A 90 5.21 9.47 1.98
N VAL A 91 4.31 10.36 1.54
CA VAL A 91 3.86 10.49 0.14
C VAL A 91 4.43 11.74 -0.48
N HIS A 92 5.06 11.59 -1.65
CA HIS A 92 5.71 12.70 -2.37
C HIS A 92 5.53 12.55 -3.88
N PHE A 93 5.37 13.66 -4.60
CA PHE A 93 5.50 13.64 -6.06
C PHE A 93 6.94 13.31 -6.46
N THR A 94 7.08 12.56 -7.55
CA THR A 94 8.39 12.15 -8.08
C THR A 94 9.01 13.20 -9.00
N SER A 95 8.18 14.02 -9.67
CA SER A 95 8.62 15.13 -10.50
C SER A 95 8.62 16.44 -9.71
N ASN A 96 9.65 17.26 -9.94
CA ASN A 96 9.70 18.64 -9.44
C ASN A 96 8.87 19.61 -10.29
N ASP A 97 8.52 19.20 -11.51
CA ASP A 97 7.66 19.97 -12.43
C ASP A 97 6.48 19.09 -12.85
N LEU A 98 5.35 19.24 -12.18
CA LEU A 98 4.14 18.47 -12.48
C LEU A 98 3.49 18.91 -13.79
N LYS A 99 3.77 20.15 -14.25
CA LYS A 99 3.22 20.69 -15.50
C LYS A 99 3.84 20.02 -16.72
N SER A 100 4.96 19.31 -16.56
CA SER A 100 5.61 18.54 -17.63
C SER A 100 4.89 17.22 -17.97
N GLY A 101 3.82 16.86 -17.26
CA GLY A 101 3.03 15.65 -17.56
C GLY A 101 3.34 14.43 -16.70
N ASP A 102 4.03 14.59 -15.56
CA ASP A 102 4.32 13.48 -14.65
C ASP A 102 3.76 13.74 -13.24
N ALA A 103 2.65 13.08 -12.93
CA ALA A 103 1.94 13.11 -11.65
C ALA A 103 2.26 11.88 -10.77
N SER A 104 3.32 11.13 -11.08
CA SER A 104 3.68 9.91 -10.35
C SER A 104 4.13 10.24 -8.92
N ILE A 105 3.78 9.38 -7.96
CA ILE A 105 4.12 9.55 -6.54
C ILE A 105 4.98 8.39 -6.01
N ASN A 106 5.72 8.67 -4.94
CA ASN A 106 6.36 7.66 -4.10
C ASN A 106 5.65 7.59 -2.75
N VAL A 107 5.35 6.37 -2.30
CA VAL A 107 4.89 6.08 -0.93
C VAL A 107 6.02 5.35 -0.20
N THR A 108 6.64 6.02 0.76
CA THR A 108 7.82 5.54 1.49
C THR A 108 7.45 4.83 2.79
N ASN A 109 8.37 4.00 3.29
CA ASN A 109 8.23 3.24 4.53
C ASN A 109 6.87 2.53 4.63
N LEU A 110 6.55 1.72 3.61
CA LEU A 110 5.26 1.07 3.45
C LEU A 110 4.84 0.28 4.70
N GLN A 111 3.58 0.43 5.08
CA GLN A 111 2.91 -0.31 6.15
C GLN A 111 1.82 -1.21 5.57
N LEU A 112 1.39 -2.23 6.33
CA LEU A 112 0.29 -3.11 5.91
C LEU A 112 -1.04 -2.37 5.78
N SER A 113 -1.21 -1.26 6.52
CA SER A 113 -2.37 -0.36 6.40
C SER A 113 -2.39 0.45 5.10
N ASP A 114 -1.27 0.50 4.36
CA ASP A 114 -1.19 1.24 3.09
C ASP A 114 -1.74 0.44 1.91
N ILE A 115 -2.19 -0.80 2.14
CA ILE A 115 -2.81 -1.67 1.14
C ILE A 115 -4.14 -1.07 0.70
N GLY A 116 -4.33 -0.95 -0.61
CA GLY A 116 -5.56 -0.41 -1.16
C GLY A 116 -5.47 -0.06 -2.63
N THR A 117 -6.54 0.56 -3.11
CA THR A 117 -6.61 1.13 -4.45
C THR A 117 -6.16 2.59 -4.41
N TYR A 118 -5.14 2.92 -5.19
CA TYR A 118 -4.67 4.29 -5.36
C TYR A 118 -5.20 4.83 -6.68
N GLN A 119 -5.85 5.99 -6.65
CA GLN A 119 -6.38 6.64 -7.85
C GLN A 119 -5.68 7.96 -8.10
N CYS A 120 -5.00 8.07 -9.24
CA CYS A 120 -4.53 9.35 -9.78
C CYS A 120 -5.65 10.01 -10.56
N LYS A 121 -5.93 11.28 -10.30
CA LYS A 121 -6.92 12.08 -11.03
C LYS A 121 -6.27 13.39 -11.48
N VAL A 122 -6.30 13.65 -12.77
CA VAL A 122 -5.73 14.85 -13.37
C VAL A 122 -6.87 15.63 -14.04
N LYS A 123 -6.96 16.92 -13.76
CA LYS A 123 -7.95 17.83 -14.32
C LYS A 123 -7.22 19.03 -14.89
N LYS A 124 -7.57 19.40 -16.11
CA LYS A 124 -7.21 20.66 -16.73
C LYS A 124 -8.31 21.02 -17.71
N ALA A 125 -9.26 21.84 -17.28
CA ALA A 125 -10.52 22.03 -17.98
C ALA A 125 -10.33 22.32 -19.49
N PRO A 126 -11.10 21.66 -20.38
CA PRO A 126 -12.19 20.73 -20.08
C PRO A 126 -11.74 19.28 -19.77
N GLY A 127 -10.47 18.95 -19.97
CA GLY A 127 -9.92 17.62 -19.77
C GLY A 127 -9.96 17.12 -18.34
N VAL A 128 -10.38 15.85 -18.19
CA VAL A 128 -10.34 15.10 -16.95
C VAL A 128 -10.00 13.65 -17.26
N ALA A 129 -9.01 13.10 -16.58
CA ALA A 129 -8.71 11.67 -16.62
C ALA A 129 -8.38 11.16 -15.23
N ASN A 130 -8.58 9.87 -15.04
CA ASN A 130 -8.20 9.19 -13.82
C ASN A 130 -7.69 7.78 -14.12
N LYS A 131 -6.87 7.26 -13.22
CA LYS A 131 -6.28 5.93 -13.33
C LYS A 131 -6.15 5.29 -11.96
N LYS A 132 -6.53 4.02 -11.85
CA LYS A 132 -6.43 3.24 -10.61
C LYS A 132 -5.25 2.27 -10.67
N LEU A 133 -4.59 2.11 -9.53
CA LEU A 133 -3.53 1.13 -9.29
C LEU A 133 -3.85 0.38 -8.00
N GLN A 134 -3.52 -0.90 -7.93
CA GLN A 134 -3.63 -1.68 -6.69
C GLN A 134 -2.25 -1.79 -6.05
N LEU A 135 -2.17 -1.49 -4.75
CA LEU A 135 -0.95 -1.68 -3.96
C LEU A 135 -1.17 -2.78 -2.93
N THR A 136 -0.30 -3.80 -2.98
CA THR A 136 -0.24 -4.86 -1.98
C THR A 136 1.10 -4.80 -1.26
N VAL A 137 1.05 -4.82 0.07
CA VAL A 137 2.23 -4.75 0.93
C VAL A 137 2.44 -6.12 1.57
N LEU A 138 3.56 -6.74 1.25
CA LEU A 138 3.94 -8.05 1.75
C LEU A 138 4.61 -7.90 3.11
N GLY A 139 4.05 -8.56 4.12
CA GLY A 139 4.72 -8.74 5.40
C GLY A 139 5.98 -9.59 5.24
N LYS A 140 7.01 -9.35 6.05
CA LYS A 140 8.12 -10.30 6.15
C LYS A 140 7.58 -11.61 6.72
N MET A 141 7.59 -12.64 5.89
CA MET A 141 7.36 -14.01 6.34
C MET A 141 8.57 -14.41 7.20
N CYS A 142 8.36 -14.71 8.48
CA CYS A 142 9.36 -15.48 9.21
C CYS A 142 9.37 -16.88 8.59
N LEU A 143 10.38 -17.19 7.77
CA LEU A 143 10.74 -18.58 7.53
C LEU A 143 11.12 -19.13 8.90
N LEU A 144 10.22 -19.89 9.53
CA LEU A 144 10.65 -20.89 10.49
C LEU A 144 11.52 -21.85 9.69
N GLN A 145 12.83 -21.59 9.64
CA GLN A 145 13.79 -22.63 9.29
C GLN A 145 13.40 -23.82 10.16
N ARG A 146 13.07 -24.95 9.52
CA ARG A 146 12.63 -26.19 10.17
C ARG A 146 13.37 -26.34 11.50
N ALA A 147 12.66 -26.14 12.61
CA ALA A 147 13.16 -26.54 13.89
C ALA A 147 13.21 -28.07 13.86
N VAL A 148 14.36 -28.63 13.53
CA VAL A 148 14.65 -30.06 13.74
C VAL A 148 14.86 -30.25 15.24
N HIS A 149 13.81 -30.06 16.03
CA HIS A 149 13.77 -30.45 17.42
C HIS A 149 12.34 -30.91 17.74
N PRO A 150 12.14 -32.18 18.13
CA PRO A 150 10.85 -32.63 18.63
C PRO A 150 10.62 -31.94 19.99
N LEU A 151 9.71 -30.96 20.05
CA LEU A 151 9.19 -30.46 21.32
C LEU A 151 8.06 -31.40 21.76
N PRO A 152 8.02 -31.79 23.05
CA PRO A 152 7.03 -32.71 23.56
C PRO A 152 5.65 -32.05 23.54
N GLU A 153 4.68 -32.88 23.19
CA GLU A 153 3.26 -32.63 23.05
C GLU A 153 2.71 -31.82 24.24
N ALA A 154 2.54 -30.51 24.04
CA ALA A 154 1.83 -29.64 24.97
C ALA A 154 1.07 -28.58 24.16
N THR A 155 -0.23 -28.83 24.01
CA THR A 155 -1.30 -27.91 23.57
C THR A 155 -0.97 -27.06 22.33
N ALA A 156 -1.29 -27.61 21.16
CA ALA A 156 -1.34 -26.86 19.91
C ALA A 156 -2.48 -25.83 19.96
N ALA A 157 -2.14 -24.54 19.97
CA ALA A 157 -3.05 -23.51 19.50
C ALA A 157 -3.16 -23.65 17.97
N ILE A 158 -4.38 -23.61 17.44
CA ILE A 158 -4.63 -23.68 16.00
C ILE A 158 -4.14 -22.37 15.39
N ILE A 159 -3.04 -22.43 14.63
CA ILE A 159 -2.49 -21.29 13.88
C ILE A 159 -3.17 -21.28 12.51
N HIS A 160 -3.91 -20.23 12.17
CA HIS A 160 -4.49 -20.10 10.84
C HIS A 160 -3.48 -19.54 9.83
N PRO A 161 -3.57 -19.91 8.54
CA PRO A 161 -2.59 -19.51 7.51
C PRO A 161 -2.46 -18.01 7.24
N TRP A 162 -3.36 -17.19 7.79
CA TRP A 162 -3.44 -15.75 7.61
C TRP A 162 -3.24 -14.97 8.91
N ASP A 163 -2.94 -15.65 10.03
CA ASP A 163 -2.65 -14.96 11.29
C ASP A 163 -1.31 -14.22 11.19
N PRO A 164 -1.27 -12.91 11.49
CA PRO A 164 -0.01 -12.19 11.67
C PRO A 164 0.79 -12.87 12.77
N CYS A 165 2.06 -13.21 12.50
CA CYS A 165 2.93 -13.77 13.53
C CYS A 165 3.01 -12.79 14.71
N LEU A 166 2.27 -13.09 15.77
CA LEU A 166 2.51 -12.53 17.10
C LEU A 166 3.88 -13.06 17.53
N LEU A 167 4.94 -12.35 17.19
CA LEU A 167 6.16 -12.44 17.97
C LEU A 167 5.80 -11.86 19.34
N PRO A 168 5.85 -12.63 20.44
CA PRO A 168 5.88 -12.01 21.75
C PRO A 168 7.16 -11.16 21.76
N THR A 169 7.00 -9.84 21.80
CA THR A 169 8.17 -9.00 22.03
C THR A 169 8.69 -9.38 23.41
N TRP A 170 9.99 -9.65 23.52
CA TRP A 170 10.63 -10.05 24.78
C TRP A 170 10.50 -8.99 25.89
N LYS A 171 9.90 -7.83 25.57
CA LYS A 171 9.62 -6.73 26.50
C LYS A 171 8.43 -6.98 27.43
N ASP A 172 7.53 -7.91 27.12
CA ASP A 172 6.29 -8.08 27.89
C ASP A 172 6.21 -9.39 28.70
N ILE A 173 7.34 -10.09 28.89
CA ILE A 173 7.38 -11.18 29.87
C ILE A 173 7.51 -10.54 31.26
N PRO A 174 6.49 -10.58 32.14
CA PRO A 174 6.68 -10.21 33.53
C PRO A 174 7.81 -11.08 34.08
N ARG A 175 8.83 -10.40 34.60
CA ARG A 175 10.10 -10.94 35.11
C ARG A 175 9.84 -11.86 36.31
N LEU A 176 9.21 -13.01 36.10
CA LEU A 176 9.04 -14.05 37.09
C LEU A 176 10.38 -14.78 37.19
N SER A 177 11.07 -14.46 38.27
CA SER A 177 12.42 -14.92 38.62
C SER A 177 12.59 -16.44 38.46
N ILE A 178 13.54 -16.80 37.60
CA ILE A 178 14.03 -18.17 37.36
C ILE A 178 14.46 -18.86 38.69
N THR A 179 14.75 -18.08 39.73
CA THR A 179 15.07 -18.57 41.07
C THR A 179 13.89 -19.19 41.83
N LYS A 180 12.63 -18.82 41.55
CA LYS A 180 11.47 -19.35 42.31
C LYS A 180 11.03 -20.74 41.84
N TYR A 181 11.29 -21.08 40.57
CA TYR A 181 10.95 -22.39 40.03
C TYR A 181 11.82 -23.51 40.63
N ARG A 182 13.12 -23.28 40.82
CA ARG A 182 14.01 -24.28 41.46
C ARG A 182 13.64 -24.60 42.91
N VAL A 183 13.12 -23.64 43.67
CA VAL A 183 12.74 -23.85 45.09
C VAL A 183 11.41 -24.60 45.20
N LYS A 184 10.45 -24.35 44.31
CA LYS A 184 9.17 -25.05 44.31
C LYS A 184 9.34 -26.55 43.98
N THR A 185 10.20 -26.88 43.03
CA THR A 185 10.46 -28.28 42.64
C THR A 185 11.19 -29.07 43.73
N LEU A 186 12.10 -28.45 44.48
CA LEU A 186 12.78 -29.11 45.60
C LEU A 186 11.82 -29.42 46.77
N ASN A 187 10.92 -28.50 47.11
CA ASN A 187 9.96 -28.69 48.20
C ASN A 187 8.89 -29.75 47.89
N VAL A 188 8.54 -29.92 46.62
CA VAL A 188 7.62 -31.00 46.19
C VAL A 188 8.31 -32.37 46.26
N LEU A 189 9.57 -32.46 45.83
CA LEU A 189 10.35 -33.71 45.90
C LEU A 189 10.66 -34.14 47.35
N LEU A 190 10.90 -33.19 48.26
CA LEU A 190 11.08 -33.46 49.69
C LEU A 190 9.79 -33.98 50.37
N ARG A 191 8.61 -33.48 49.98
CA ARG A 191 7.32 -33.99 50.51
C ARG A 191 7.00 -35.41 50.07
N VAL A 192 7.33 -35.78 48.83
CA VAL A 192 7.06 -37.14 48.30
C VAL A 192 7.97 -38.20 48.93
N ARG A 193 9.21 -37.85 49.29
CA ARG A 193 10.12 -38.79 49.99
C ARG A 193 9.72 -39.05 51.44
N LEU A 194 9.15 -38.08 52.17
CA LEU A 194 8.71 -38.29 53.56
C LEU A 194 7.45 -39.15 53.67
N SER A 195 6.54 -39.11 52.69
CA SER A 195 5.33 -39.95 52.68
C SER A 195 5.59 -41.44 52.41
N HIS A 196 6.74 -41.78 51.83
CA HIS A 196 7.15 -43.17 51.57
C HIS A 196 7.99 -43.80 52.70
N LEU A 197 8.41 -43.02 53.70
CA LEU A 197 9.19 -43.50 54.85
C LEU A 197 8.37 -43.64 56.16
N LEU A 198 7.09 -43.28 56.13
CA LEU A 198 6.15 -43.38 57.27
C LEU A 198 4.95 -44.31 57.00
N ARG A 199 5.09 -45.24 56.05
CA ARG A 199 4.13 -46.32 55.82
C ARG A 199 4.86 -47.66 55.74
#